data_AF-A0A9E5NIV4-F1
#
_entry.id   AF-A0A9E5NIV4-F1
#
_cell.length_a   1.000
_cell.length_b   1.000
_cell.length_c   1.000
_cell.angle_alpha   90.00
_cell.angle_beta   90.00
_cell.angle_gamma   90.00
#
_symmetry.space_group_name_H-M   'P 1'
#
loop_
_entity.id
_entity.type
_entity.pdbx_description
1 polymer ?
#
loop_
_entity_poly.entity_id
_entity_poly.type
_entity_poly.pdbx_seq_one_letter_code
_entity_poly.pdbx_strand_id
1 'polypeptide(L)'
;MRCHEVQPLLAYLIEDQLPRDTAGQVLDHLTDCTICQREYQALRHVIAALEAFPIVAEPPDLTARVMAQIQPRQAIPRFRVRWIDVVASAGGAGLFFGMMLVPWRSWSAGLWTELGWVLAKAQLYLSAVPVQLHDRCALLADRVWTPVGSGWWLLLFVVAAGVFAVAAVQERHALFRV
;
A
#
# COMPACT_ATOMS: atom_id res chain seq x y z
N MET A 1 26.87 4.50 -16.27
CA MET A 1 26.13 3.45 -15.55
C MET A 1 27.10 2.47 -14.91
N ARG A 2 26.70 1.81 -13.83
CA ARG A 2 27.50 0.77 -13.15
C ARG A 2 27.05 -0.62 -13.64
N CYS A 3 27.97 -1.61 -13.68
CA CYS A 3 27.66 -2.94 -14.23
C CYS A 3 26.45 -3.63 -13.55
N HIS A 4 26.29 -3.46 -12.23
CA HIS A 4 25.16 -4.04 -11.49
C HIS A 4 23.80 -3.43 -11.84
N GLU A 5 23.79 -2.20 -12.37
CA GLU A 5 22.57 -1.54 -12.85
C GLU A 5 22.21 -2.04 -14.25
N VAL A 6 23.22 -2.34 -15.07
CA VAL A 6 23.06 -2.75 -16.46
C VAL A 6 22.67 -4.22 -16.61
N GLN A 7 23.21 -5.11 -15.79
CA GLN A 7 22.92 -6.55 -15.84
C GLN A 7 21.43 -6.91 -15.93
N PRO A 8 20.54 -6.41 -15.05
CA PRO A 8 19.12 -6.74 -15.14
C PRO A 8 18.45 -6.13 -16.38
N LEU A 9 19.02 -5.07 -16.97
CA LEU A 9 18.48 -4.40 -18.15
C LEU A 9 18.84 -5.11 -19.47
N LEU A 10 19.83 -6.00 -19.47
CA LEU A 10 20.26 -6.70 -20.69
C LEU A 10 19.15 -7.58 -21.29
N ALA A 11 18.35 -8.26 -20.47
CA ALA A 11 17.25 -9.09 -20.93
C ALA A 11 16.18 -8.24 -21.66
N TYR A 12 15.77 -7.14 -21.03
CA TYR A 12 14.81 -6.21 -21.61
C TYR A 12 15.33 -5.50 -22.88
N LEU A 13 16.64 -5.26 -22.96
CA LEU A 13 17.26 -4.70 -24.17
C LEU A 13 17.16 -5.67 -25.35
N ILE A 14 17.29 -6.98 -25.13
CA ILE A 14 17.18 -7.97 -26.21
C ILE A 14 15.75 -8.09 -26.71
N GLU A 15 14.77 -7.97 -25.81
CA GLU A 15 13.34 -8.01 -26.14
C GLU A 15 12.79 -6.66 -26.65
N ASP A 16 13.65 -5.66 -26.86
CA ASP A 16 13.28 -4.29 -27.27
C ASP A 16 12.23 -3.62 -26.36
N GLN A 17 12.25 -3.95 -25.06
CA GLN A 17 11.31 -3.43 -24.06
C GLN A 17 11.84 -2.22 -23.26
N LEU A 18 13.06 -1.76 -23.54
CA LEU A 18 13.65 -0.61 -22.85
C LEU A 18 13.18 0.72 -23.48
N PRO A 19 12.93 1.77 -22.66
CA PRO A 19 12.81 3.14 -23.17
C PRO A 19 14.07 3.54 -23.96
N ARG A 20 13.90 4.29 -25.06
CA ARG A 20 15.00 4.68 -25.97
C ARG A 20 16.17 5.34 -25.25
N ASP A 21 15.89 6.22 -24.29
CA ASP A 21 16.92 6.92 -23.53
C ASP A 21 17.76 5.96 -22.66
N THR A 22 17.11 4.97 -22.05
CA THR A 22 17.77 3.94 -21.25
C THR A 22 18.53 2.96 -22.15
N ALA A 23 17.97 2.60 -23.30
CA ALA A 23 18.62 1.72 -24.27
C ALA A 23 19.94 2.34 -24.77
N GLY A 24 19.95 3.64 -25.07
CA GLY A 24 21.17 4.36 -25.46
C GLY A 24 22.25 4.28 -24.38
N GLN A 25 21.91 4.57 -23.11
CA GLN A 25 22.87 4.50 -22.00
C GLN A 25 23.44 3.09 -21.77
N VAL A 26 22.62 2.06 -21.97
CA VAL A 26 23.08 0.67 -21.86
C VAL A 26 23.99 0.30 -23.04
N LEU A 27 23.64 0.70 -24.27
CA LEU A 27 24.46 0.48 -25.45
C LEU A 27 25.82 1.18 -25.33
N ASP A 28 25.85 2.42 -24.85
CA ASP A 28 27.09 3.15 -24.55
C ASP A 28 27.92 2.42 -23.48
N HIS A 29 27.30 1.84 -22.45
CA HIS A 29 28.04 1.04 -21.48
C HIS A 29 28.64 -0.23 -22.09
N LEU A 30 27.94 -0.86 -23.03
CA LEU A 30 28.40 -2.08 -23.71
C LEU A 30 29.59 -1.84 -24.64
N THR A 31 29.83 -0.61 -25.11
CA THR A 31 31.05 -0.28 -25.88
C THR A 31 32.29 -0.26 -24.99
N ASP A 32 32.13 0.12 -23.72
CA ASP A 32 33.25 0.36 -22.80
C ASP A 32 33.51 -0.82 -21.86
N CYS A 33 32.51 -1.68 -21.62
CA CYS A 33 32.58 -2.77 -20.65
C CYS A 33 32.54 -4.16 -21.31
N THR A 34 33.72 -4.80 -21.40
CA THR A 34 33.86 -6.17 -21.97
C THR A 34 33.18 -7.27 -21.16
N ILE A 35 32.89 -7.05 -19.87
CA ILE A 35 32.18 -8.02 -19.03
C ILE A 35 30.70 -8.05 -19.44
N CYS A 36 30.04 -6.89 -19.42
CA CYS A 36 28.64 -6.77 -19.81
C CYS A 36 28.42 -7.11 -21.30
N GLN A 37 29.40 -6.81 -22.17
CA GLN A 37 29.36 -7.22 -23.58
C GLN A 37 29.32 -8.74 -23.76
N ARG A 38 30.15 -9.48 -23.01
CA ARG A 38 30.16 -10.96 -23.06
C ARG A 38 28.85 -11.55 -22.56
N GLU A 39 28.29 -10.99 -21.48
CA GLU A 39 26.98 -11.41 -20.96
C GLU A 39 25.86 -11.16 -21.97
N TYR A 40 25.85 -9.98 -22.61
CA TYR A 40 24.88 -9.64 -23.65
C TYR A 40 24.97 -10.59 -24.86
N GLN A 41 26.19 -10.91 -25.32
CA GLN A 41 26.41 -11.86 -26.41
C GLN A 41 25.97 -13.29 -26.04
N ALA A 42 26.25 -13.73 -24.81
CA ALA A 42 25.80 -15.04 -24.33
C ALA A 42 24.28 -15.15 -24.32
N LEU A 43 23.57 -14.12 -23.84
CA LEU A 43 22.11 -14.07 -23.87
C LEU A 43 21.56 -14.07 -25.31
N ARG A 44 22.15 -13.28 -26.21
CA ARG A 44 21.76 -13.28 -27.64
C ARG A 44 21.97 -14.64 -28.30
N HIS A 45 23.04 -15.36 -27.95
CA HIS A 45 23.27 -16.71 -28.48
C HIS A 45 22.22 -17.71 -28.00
N VAL A 46 21.81 -17.65 -26.74
CA VAL A 46 20.72 -18.50 -26.22
C VAL A 46 19.42 -18.22 -26.96
N ILE A 47 19.06 -16.95 -27.13
CA ILE A 47 17.83 -16.56 -27.83
C ILE A 47 17.88 -16.99 -29.29
N ALA A 48 18.98 -16.76 -30.00
CA ALA A 48 19.15 -17.22 -31.38
C ALA A 48 19.04 -18.74 -31.52
N ALA A 49 19.56 -19.51 -30.54
CA ALA A 49 19.43 -20.96 -30.53
C ALA A 49 17.98 -21.43 -30.29
N LEU A 50 17.21 -20.71 -29.47
CA LEU A 50 15.79 -20.96 -29.24
C LEU A 50 14.93 -20.59 -30.47
N GLU A 51 15.25 -19.47 -31.14
CA GLU A 51 14.57 -19.04 -32.36
C GLU A 51 14.87 -19.95 -33.56
N ALA A 52 16.07 -20.54 -33.59
CA ALA A 52 16.43 -21.55 -34.58
C ALA A 52 15.73 -22.90 -34.36
N PHE A 53 15.04 -23.09 -33.23
CA PHE A 53 14.34 -24.33 -32.95
C PHE A 53 13.17 -24.49 -33.92
N PRO A 54 13.04 -25.65 -34.59
CA PRO A 54 12.00 -25.83 -35.60
C PRO A 54 10.61 -25.73 -34.95
N ILE A 55 9.77 -24.85 -35.49
CA ILE A 55 8.36 -24.77 -35.13
C ILE A 55 7.69 -26.03 -35.68
N VAL A 56 7.43 -27.00 -34.82
CA VAL A 56 6.70 -28.22 -35.17
C VAL A 56 5.21 -27.87 -35.27
N ALA A 57 4.57 -28.24 -36.38
CA ALA A 57 3.13 -28.07 -36.55
C ALA A 57 2.38 -28.80 -35.44
N GLU A 58 1.41 -28.11 -34.83
CA GLU A 58 0.56 -28.70 -33.80
C GLU A 58 -0.19 -29.91 -34.37
N PRO A 59 -0.17 -31.08 -33.71
CA PRO A 59 -1.02 -32.20 -34.09
C PRO A 59 -2.49 -31.77 -34.06
N PRO A 60 -3.33 -32.14 -35.05
CA PRO A 60 -4.71 -31.66 -35.15
C PRO A 60 -5.56 -31.98 -33.91
N ASP A 61 -5.19 -33.01 -33.15
CA ASP A 61 -5.89 -33.45 -31.95
C ASP A 61 -5.29 -32.93 -30.64
N LEU A 62 -4.23 -32.10 -30.67
CA LEU A 62 -3.57 -31.64 -29.43
C LEU A 62 -4.54 -30.89 -28.53
N THR A 63 -5.29 -29.93 -29.09
CA THR A 63 -6.30 -29.18 -28.34
C THR A 63 -7.35 -30.11 -27.72
N ALA A 64 -7.86 -31.10 -28.46
CA ALA A 64 -8.84 -32.05 -27.94
C ALA A 64 -8.27 -32.91 -26.79
N ARG A 65 -7.02 -33.38 -26.93
CA ARG A 65 -6.32 -34.17 -25.90
C ARG A 65 -6.03 -33.37 -24.64
N VAL A 66 -5.59 -32.12 -24.78
CA VAL A 66 -5.35 -31.22 -23.64
C VAL A 66 -6.65 -30.92 -22.92
N MET A 67 -7.72 -30.58 -23.65
CA MET A 67 -9.03 -30.31 -23.04
C MET A 67 -9.63 -31.54 -22.35
N ALA A 68 -9.38 -32.75 -22.87
CA ALA A 68 -9.79 -33.97 -22.18
C ALA A 68 -9.02 -34.23 -20.88
N GLN A 69 -7.77 -33.77 -20.77
CA GLN A 69 -6.94 -33.92 -19.55
C GLN A 69 -7.17 -32.81 -18.53
N ILE A 70 -7.61 -31.63 -18.96
CA ILE A 70 -8.10 -30.59 -18.07
C ILE A 70 -9.42 -31.11 -17.50
N GLN A 71 -9.33 -31.93 -16.43
CA GLN A 71 -10.50 -32.24 -15.61
C GLN A 71 -11.14 -30.90 -15.28
N PRO A 72 -12.47 -30.75 -15.46
CA PRO A 72 -13.15 -29.52 -15.12
C PRO A 72 -12.78 -29.22 -13.68
N ARG A 73 -11.94 -28.19 -13.50
CA ARG A 73 -11.42 -27.77 -12.20
C ARG A 73 -12.63 -27.71 -11.31
N GLN A 74 -12.72 -28.64 -10.35
CA GLN A 74 -13.93 -28.83 -9.56
C GLN A 74 -14.41 -27.45 -9.16
N ALA A 75 -15.60 -27.08 -9.63
CA ALA A 75 -16.08 -25.72 -9.54
C ALA A 75 -15.85 -25.27 -8.11
N ILE A 76 -14.90 -24.35 -7.92
CA ILE A 76 -14.52 -23.88 -6.59
C ILE A 76 -15.85 -23.50 -5.95
N PRO A 77 -16.24 -24.11 -4.81
CA PRO A 77 -17.57 -23.95 -4.28
C PRO A 77 -17.80 -22.45 -4.16
N ARG A 78 -18.71 -21.92 -4.99
CA ARG A 78 -19.00 -20.49 -4.98
C ARG A 78 -19.35 -20.18 -3.54
N PHE A 79 -18.50 -19.39 -2.90
CA PHE A 79 -18.65 -19.04 -1.50
C PHE A 79 -19.96 -18.25 -1.39
N ARG A 80 -21.06 -18.98 -1.21
CA ARG A 80 -22.39 -18.44 -1.05
C ARG A 80 -22.39 -17.85 0.34
N VAL A 81 -22.00 -16.58 0.42
CA VAL A 81 -22.17 -15.77 1.61
C VAL A 81 -23.64 -15.89 2.00
N ARG A 82 -23.94 -16.65 3.05
CA ARG A 82 -25.29 -16.70 3.59
C ARG A 82 -25.49 -15.40 4.34
N TRP A 83 -26.72 -14.89 4.35
CA TRP A 83 -27.04 -13.70 5.14
C TRP A 83 -26.67 -13.87 6.63
N ILE A 84 -26.64 -15.12 7.12
CA ILE A 84 -26.19 -15.48 8.47
C ILE A 84 -24.71 -15.11 8.69
N ASP A 85 -23.84 -15.26 7.68
CA ASP A 85 -22.42 -14.91 7.79
C ASP A 85 -22.25 -13.38 7.89
N VAL A 86 -23.12 -12.63 7.20
CA VAL A 86 -23.18 -11.17 7.29
C VAL A 86 -23.67 -10.72 8.67
N VAL A 87 -24.72 -11.34 9.18
CA VAL A 87 -25.26 -11.02 10.51
C VAL A 87 -24.26 -11.39 11.62
N ALA A 88 -23.62 -12.55 11.52
CA ALA A 88 -22.61 -13.00 12.48
C ALA A 88 -21.39 -12.08 12.50
N SER A 89 -20.89 -11.68 11.32
CA SER A 89 -19.75 -10.75 11.21
C SER A 89 -20.09 -9.34 11.70
N ALA A 90 -21.26 -8.81 11.34
CA ALA A 90 -21.72 -7.50 11.82
C ALA A 90 -21.94 -7.49 13.34
N GLY A 91 -22.50 -8.57 13.90
CA GLY A 91 -22.67 -8.73 15.35
C GLY A 91 -21.33 -8.79 16.08
N GLY A 92 -20.38 -9.57 15.56
CA GLY A 92 -19.03 -9.65 16.11
C GLY A 92 -18.29 -8.31 16.09
N ALA A 93 -18.37 -7.58 14.96
CA ALA A 93 -17.77 -6.26 14.84
C ALA A 93 -18.40 -5.25 15.82
N GLY A 94 -19.73 -5.26 15.95
CA GLY A 94 -20.45 -4.39 16.90
C GLY A 94 -20.06 -4.65 18.35
N LEU A 95 -19.95 -5.92 18.75
CA LEU A 95 -19.49 -6.29 20.10
C LEU A 95 -18.05 -5.86 20.35
N PHE A 96 -17.16 -6.08 19.37
CA PHE A 96 -15.76 -5.67 19.49
C PHE A 96 -15.62 -4.16 19.62
N PHE A 97 -16.27 -3.39 18.75
CA PHE A 97 -16.26 -1.92 18.81
C PHE A 97 -16.92 -1.39 20.08
N GLY A 98 -18.05 -1.98 20.50
CA GLY A 98 -18.71 -1.61 21.75
C GLY A 98 -17.79 -1.86 22.96
N MET A 99 -17.15 -3.02 23.02
CA MET A 99 -16.22 -3.38 24.08
C MET A 99 -14.96 -2.50 24.07
N MET A 100 -14.53 -2.00 22.92
CA MET A 100 -13.34 -1.14 22.82
C MET A 100 -13.67 0.35 23.09
N LEU A 101 -14.84 0.83 22.69
CA LEU A 101 -15.24 2.24 22.82
C LEU A 101 -15.76 2.59 24.23
N VAL A 102 -16.40 1.66 24.93
CA VAL A 102 -16.91 1.90 26.29
C VAL A 102 -15.79 2.21 27.29
N PRO A 103 -14.69 1.44 27.35
CA PRO A 103 -13.54 1.78 28.18
C PRO A 103 -12.86 3.07 27.73
N TRP A 104 -12.78 3.33 26.41
CA TRP A 104 -12.18 4.57 25.90
C TRP A 104 -12.91 5.81 26.42
N ARG A 105 -14.24 5.77 26.46
CA ARG A 105 -15.06 6.87 26.97
C ARG A 105 -14.86 7.08 28.48
N SER A 106 -14.75 6.01 29.27
CA SER A 106 -14.52 6.13 30.72
C SER A 106 -13.08 6.55 31.05
N TRP A 107 -12.09 6.05 30.31
CA TRP A 107 -10.68 6.37 30.52
C TRP A 107 -10.34 7.80 30.09
N SER A 108 -10.91 8.27 28.97
CA SER A 108 -10.73 9.66 28.54
C SER A 108 -11.33 10.66 29.54
N ALA A 109 -12.48 10.36 30.15
CA ALA A 109 -13.08 11.22 31.17
C ALA A 109 -12.15 11.44 32.38
N GLY A 110 -11.43 10.41 32.82
CA GLY A 110 -10.42 10.53 33.88
C GLY A 110 -9.18 11.31 33.46
N LEU A 111 -8.75 11.18 32.19
CA LEU A 111 -7.59 11.92 31.67
C LEU A 111 -7.85 13.43 31.60
N TRP A 112 -9.07 13.85 31.25
CA TRP A 112 -9.46 15.27 31.21
C TRP A 112 -9.53 15.92 32.60
N THR A 113 -9.94 15.17 33.64
CA THR A 113 -9.96 15.71 35.01
C THR A 113 -8.55 15.94 35.55
N GLU A 114 -7.61 15.02 35.31
CA GLU A 114 -6.22 15.17 35.73
C GLU A 114 -5.52 16.31 34.99
N LEU A 115 -5.73 16.43 33.68
CA LEU A 115 -5.21 17.56 32.88
C LEU A 115 -5.80 18.90 33.33
N GLY A 116 -7.10 18.96 33.65
CA GLY A 116 -7.74 20.15 34.18
C GLY A 116 -7.09 20.65 35.48
N TRP A 117 -6.77 19.72 36.38
CA TRP A 117 -6.06 20.04 37.63
C TRP A 117 -4.64 20.57 37.40
N VAL A 118 -3.89 19.98 36.47
CA VAL A 118 -2.53 20.44 36.12
C VAL A 118 -2.58 21.84 35.50
N LEU A 119 -3.51 22.10 34.59
CA LEU A 119 -3.68 23.42 33.98
C LEU A 119 -4.12 24.48 34.99
N ALA A 120 -5.05 24.15 35.91
CA ALA A 120 -5.45 25.06 36.98
C ALA A 120 -4.28 25.40 37.91
N LYS A 121 -3.45 24.41 38.28
CA LYS A 121 -2.21 24.65 39.04
C LYS A 121 -1.22 25.52 38.26
N ALA A 122 -1.00 25.22 36.98
CA ALA A 122 -0.10 26.00 36.14
C ALA A 122 -0.56 27.47 36.04
N GLN A 123 -1.86 27.71 35.91
CA GLN A 123 -2.44 29.06 35.89
C GLN A 123 -2.18 29.81 37.21
N LEU A 124 -2.34 29.14 38.35
CA LEU A 124 -2.02 29.70 39.66
C LEU A 124 -0.53 30.03 39.79
N TYR A 125 0.35 29.12 39.35
CA TYR A 125 1.80 29.38 39.34
C TYR A 125 2.16 30.55 38.43
N LEU A 126 1.59 30.66 37.22
CA LEU A 126 1.81 31.80 36.34
C LEU A 126 1.33 33.11 36.97
N SER A 127 0.19 33.11 37.66
CA SER A 127 -0.32 34.30 38.35
C SER A 127 0.53 34.74 39.54
N ALA A 128 1.35 33.84 40.10
CA ALA A 128 2.28 34.13 41.19
C ALA A 128 3.67 34.57 40.71
N VAL A 129 3.95 34.56 39.40
CA VAL A 129 5.23 35.04 38.84
C VAL A 129 5.24 36.58 38.88
N PRO A 130 6.28 37.21 39.46
CA PRO A 130 6.39 38.67 39.48
C PRO A 130 6.44 39.24 38.05
N VAL A 131 5.67 40.31 37.84
CA VAL A 131 5.34 40.97 36.55
C VAL A 131 6.56 41.26 35.66
N GLN A 132 7.78 41.39 36.21
CA GLN A 132 9.00 41.65 35.44
C GLN A 132 9.42 40.53 34.46
N LEU A 133 8.90 39.30 34.59
CA LEU A 133 9.14 38.23 33.62
C LEU A 133 8.08 38.13 32.50
N HIS A 134 6.96 38.85 32.61
CA HIS A 134 5.85 38.72 31.68
C HIS A 134 6.17 39.21 30.26
N ASP A 135 6.97 40.29 30.13
CA ASP A 135 7.35 40.85 28.82
C ASP A 135 8.32 39.96 28.04
N ARG A 136 9.12 39.15 28.72
CA ARG A 136 10.06 38.22 28.05
C ARG A 136 9.39 36.92 27.60
N CYS A 137 8.32 36.48 28.25
CA CYS A 137 7.60 35.26 27.88
C CYS A 137 6.62 35.46 26.71
N ALA A 138 6.05 36.66 26.56
CA ALA A 138 5.13 36.98 25.46
C ALA A 138 5.77 36.81 24.07
N LEU A 139 7.07 37.09 23.94
CA LEU A 139 7.82 36.93 22.69
C LEU A 139 8.19 35.47 22.34
N LEU A 140 8.10 34.54 23.29
CA LEU A 140 8.37 33.12 23.06
C LEU A 140 7.10 32.30 22.81
N ALA A 141 5.96 32.69 23.38
CA ALA A 141 4.68 32.00 23.22
C ALA A 141 4.15 32.07 21.77
N ASP A 142 4.38 33.18 21.07
CA ASP A 142 3.90 33.40 19.70
C ASP A 142 4.62 32.53 18.65
N ARG A 143 5.73 31.88 19.02
CA ARG A 143 6.52 31.01 18.11
C ARG A 143 6.25 29.52 18.26
N VAL A 144 5.56 29.10 19.32
CA VAL A 144 5.38 27.67 19.67
C VAL A 144 3.94 27.20 19.48
N TRP A 145 2.98 28.11 19.32
CA TRP A 145 1.55 27.79 19.23
C TRP A 145 0.98 27.95 17.82
N THR A 146 1.43 27.13 16.88
CA THR A 146 0.62 26.80 15.70
C THR A 146 -0.33 25.65 16.04
N PRO A 147 -1.64 25.75 15.72
CA PRO A 147 -2.66 24.84 16.23
C PRO A 147 -2.66 23.53 15.44
N VAL A 148 -1.93 22.53 15.92
CA VAL A 148 -2.18 21.13 15.55
C VAL A 148 -3.07 20.53 16.62
N GLY A 149 -4.38 20.74 16.45
CA GLY A 149 -5.41 19.91 17.07
C GLY A 149 -5.30 18.48 16.52
N SER A 150 -4.40 17.71 17.12
CA SER A 150 -4.03 16.34 16.73
C SER A 150 -5.16 15.30 16.85
N GLY A 151 -6.28 15.66 17.47
CA GLY A 151 -7.43 14.75 17.62
C GLY A 151 -8.43 14.75 16.46
N TRP A 152 -8.59 15.87 15.74
CA TRP A 152 -9.64 15.99 14.70
C TRP A 152 -9.27 15.29 13.39
N TRP A 153 -7.98 15.24 13.04
CA TRP A 153 -7.52 14.53 11.84
C TRP A 153 -7.78 13.02 11.92
N LEU A 154 -7.64 12.40 13.10
CA LEU A 154 -7.91 10.97 13.28
C LEU A 154 -9.40 10.66 13.12
N LEU A 155 -10.30 11.51 13.63
CA LEU A 155 -11.75 11.36 13.42
C LEU A 155 -12.13 11.51 11.95
N LEU A 156 -11.57 12.49 11.24
CA LEU A 156 -11.78 12.65 9.80
C LEU A 156 -11.23 11.45 9.00
N PHE A 157 -10.06 10.92 9.38
CA PHE A 157 -9.46 9.77 8.69
C PHE A 157 -10.28 8.49 8.87
N VAL A 158 -10.80 8.23 10.08
CA VAL A 158 -11.64 7.06 10.37
C VAL A 158 -12.98 7.15 9.64
N VAL A 159 -13.62 8.32 9.62
CA VAL A 159 -14.88 8.53 8.88
C VAL A 159 -14.65 8.37 7.37
N ALA A 160 -13.58 8.94 6.82
CA ALA A 160 -13.25 8.81 5.41
C ALA A 160 -12.96 7.35 5.01
N ALA A 161 -12.21 6.60 5.81
CA ALA A 161 -11.90 5.20 5.55
C ALA A 161 -13.17 4.31 5.56
N GLY A 162 -14.12 4.57 6.47
CA GLY A 162 -15.39 3.85 6.54
C GLY A 162 -16.26 4.05 5.30
N VAL A 163 -16.35 5.28 4.78
CA VAL A 163 -17.15 5.59 3.59
C VAL A 163 -16.58 4.93 2.33
N PHE A 164 -15.26 4.90 2.17
CA PHE A 164 -14.60 4.24 1.04
C PHE A 164 -14.82 2.72 1.02
N ALA A 165 -14.82 2.07 2.19
CA ALA A 165 -15.04 0.62 2.27
C ALA A 165 -16.46 0.22 1.82
N VAL A 166 -17.48 1.02 2.19
CA VAL A 166 -18.87 0.77 1.80
C VAL A 166 -19.07 0.99 0.29
N ALA A 167 -18.48 2.05 -0.28
CA ALA A 167 -18.55 2.32 -1.71
C ALA A 167 -17.90 1.20 -2.54
N ALA A 168 -16.75 0.70 -2.13
CA ALA A 168 -16.04 -0.38 -2.83
C ALA A 168 -16.81 -1.72 -2.82
N VAL A 169 -17.59 -1.98 -1.78
CA VAL A 169 -18.46 -3.17 -1.72
C VAL A 169 -19.67 -3.01 -2.64
N GLN A 170 -20.26 -1.81 -2.70
CA GLN A 170 -21.43 -1.55 -3.53
C GLN A 170 -21.11 -1.61 -5.04
N GLU A 171 -19.91 -1.16 -5.43
CA GLU A 171 -19.46 -1.16 -6.83
C GLU A 171 -19.15 -2.58 -7.34
N ARG A 172 -18.61 -3.46 -6.48
CA ARG A 172 -18.45 -4.89 -6.80
C ARG A 172 -19.79 -5.60 -7.02
N HIS A 173 -20.86 -5.20 -6.33
CA HIS A 173 -22.18 -5.80 -6.55
C HIS A 173 -22.83 -5.35 -7.87
N ALA A 174 -22.48 -4.20 -8.42
CA ALA A 174 -23.02 -3.71 -9.69
C ALA A 174 -22.41 -4.44 -10.91
N LEU A 175 -21.12 -4.80 -10.84
CA LEU A 175 -20.41 -5.48 -11.94
C LEU A 175 -20.79 -6.96 -12.12
N PHE A 176 -21.42 -7.59 -11.14
CA PHE A 176 -21.83 -9.01 -11.18
C PHE A 176 -23.31 -9.21 -11.57
N ARG A 177 -23.99 -8.18 -12.09
CA ARG A 177 -25.41 -8.24 -12.45
C ARG A 177 -25.70 -8.39 -13.95
N VAL A 178 -24.69 -8.76 -14.75
CA VAL A 178 -24.80 -9.12 -16.18
C VAL A 178 -24.88 -10.64 -16.29
#